data_AF-A0AAD8A6I2-F1
#
_entry.id   AF-A0AAD8A6I2-F1
#
_cell.length_a   1.000
_cell.length_b   1.000
_cell.length_c   1.000
_cell.angle_alpha   90.00
_cell.angle_beta   90.00
_cell.angle_gamma   90.00
#
_symmetry.space_group_name_H-M   'P 1'
#
loop_
_entity.id
_entity.type
_entity.pdbx_description
1 polymer ?
#
loop_
_entity_poly.entity_id
_entity_poly.type
_entity_poly.pdbx_seq_one_letter_code
_entity_poly.pdbx_strand_id
1 'polypeptide(L)' 'KCIMFLTNVLLKKPKSKMVMVLLESLVTGHRAIHIRERVADKVEIIKFDPYLQEESVYRE' A
#
# COMPACT_ATOMS: atom_id res chain seq x y z
N LYS A 1 8.34 -8.96 36.88
CA LYS A 1 8.46 -9.35 35.45
C LYS A 1 7.98 -8.18 34.59
N CYS A 2 8.68 -7.03 34.61
CA CYS A 2 8.12 -5.73 34.14
C CYS A 2 9.03 -4.94 33.18
N ILE A 3 9.95 -5.59 32.46
CA ILE A 3 10.95 -4.88 31.61
C ILE A 3 10.54 -4.72 30.13
N MET A 4 9.40 -5.28 29.70
CA MET A 4 9.08 -5.38 28.25
C MET A 4 8.40 -4.16 27.61
N PHE A 5 8.02 -3.09 28.34
CA PHE A 5 7.28 -1.98 27.71
C PHE A 5 8.20 -0.90 27.11
N LEU A 6 9.22 -0.45 27.85
CA LEU A 6 10.12 0.62 27.40
C LEU A 6 10.94 0.23 26.15
N THR A 7 11.40 -1.02 26.09
CA THR A 7 12.24 -1.51 24.98
C THR A 7 11.45 -1.60 23.66
N ASN A 8 10.17 -1.95 23.71
CA ASN A 8 9.31 -2.02 22.51
C ASN A 8 8.95 -0.65 21.92
N VAL A 9 9.04 0.42 22.70
CA VAL A 9 8.76 1.80 22.24
C VAL A 9 10.06 2.50 21.82
N LEU A 10 11.12 2.41 22.63
CA LEU A 10 12.36 3.19 22.43
C LEU A 10 13.40 2.49 21.56
N LEU A 11 13.47 1.16 21.56
CA LEU A 11 14.47 0.37 20.81
C LEU A 11 13.85 -0.34 19.58
N LYS A 12 12.69 0.12 19.14
CA LYS A 12 12.02 -0.42 17.96
C LYS A 12 12.78 -0.07 16.69
N LYS A 13 13.05 -1.07 15.85
CA LYS A 13 13.59 -0.85 14.51
C LYS A 13 12.65 0.09 13.73
N PRO A 14 13.16 1.21 13.18
CA PRO A 14 12.32 2.12 12.42
C PRO A 14 11.76 1.39 11.20
N LYS A 15 10.44 1.48 10.98
CA LYS A 15 9.80 0.94 9.78
C LYS A 15 10.04 1.90 8.62
N SER A 16 10.20 1.37 7.40
CA SER A 16 10.28 2.21 6.19
C SER A 16 9.05 3.12 6.07
N LYS A 17 9.30 4.38 5.72
CA LYS A 17 8.28 5.40 5.44
C LYS A 17 7.44 5.02 4.22
N MET A 18 8.08 4.46 3.19
CA MET A 18 7.43 4.05 1.94
C MET A 18 7.13 2.55 1.96
N VAL A 19 5.97 2.18 1.43
CA VAL A 19 5.54 0.80 1.25
C VAL A 19 5.09 0.59 -0.19
N MET A 20 5.45 -0.57 -0.74
CA MET A 20 4.90 -1.04 -2.00
C MET A 20 3.56 -1.71 -1.72
N VAL A 21 2.54 -1.30 -2.46
CA VAL A 21 1.19 -1.84 -2.39
C VAL A 21 0.78 -2.34 -3.76
N LEU A 22 -0.15 -3.30 -3.75
CA LEU A 22 -0.72 -3.85 -4.96
C LEU A 22 -2.07 -3.18 -5.16
N LEU A 23 -2.28 -2.61 -6.33
CA LEU A 23 -3.54 -2.07 -6.77
C LEU A 23 -4.21 -3.07 -7.71
N GLU A 24 -5.51 -3.23 -7.58
CA GLU A 24 -6.32 -4.08 -8.43
C GLU A 24 -7.37 -3.24 -9.18
N SER A 25 -7.49 -3.47 -10.49
CA SER A 25 -8.54 -2.90 -11.33
C SER A 25 -9.89 -3.39 -10.85
N LEU A 26 -10.82 -2.47 -10.60
CA LEU A 26 -12.17 -2.81 -10.17
C LEU A 26 -13.00 -3.52 -11.25
N VAL A 27 -12.56 -3.49 -12.51
CA VAL A 27 -13.32 -4.04 -13.64
C VAL A 27 -12.80 -5.41 -14.06
N THR A 28 -11.49 -5.57 -14.22
CA THR A 28 -10.89 -6.79 -14.80
C THR A 28 -10.08 -7.60 -13.80
N GLY A 29 -9.76 -7.04 -12.64
CA GLY A 29 -8.83 -7.65 -11.69
C GLY A 29 -7.36 -7.57 -12.10
N HIS A 30 -7.01 -6.82 -13.15
CA HIS A 30 -5.60 -6.56 -13.49
C HIS A 30 -4.88 -5.89 -12.31
N ARG A 31 -3.64 -6.32 -12.06
CA ARG A 31 -2.86 -5.91 -10.88
C ARG A 31 -1.67 -5.04 -11.25
N ALA A 32 -1.47 -3.97 -10.50
CA ALA A 32 -0.36 -3.05 -10.67
C ALA A 32 0.29 -2.73 -9.33
N ILE A 33 1.59 -2.46 -9.32
CA ILE A 33 2.28 -1.99 -8.12
C ILE A 33 2.22 -0.46 -8.00
N HIS A 34 2.14 0.02 -6.77
CA HIS A 34 2.24 1.44 -6.43
C HIS A 34 3.03 1.62 -5.14
N ILE A 35 3.67 2.78 -4.97
CA ILE A 35 4.43 3.10 -3.76
C ILE A 35 3.72 4.24 -3.05
N ARG A 36 3.35 4.04 -1.79
CA ARG A 36 2.72 5.06 -0.95
C ARG A 36 3.41 5.23 0.39
N GLU A 37 3.08 6.30 1.10
CA GLU A 37 3.48 6.45 2.49
C GLU A 37 2.71 5.47 3.38
N ARG A 38 3.42 4.84 4.33
CA ARG A 38 2.89 3.80 5.23
C ARG A 38 1.71 4.28 6.09
N VAL A 39 1.70 5.56 6.46
CA VAL A 39 0.70 6.16 7.34
C VAL A 39 -0.43 6.85 6.55
N ALA A 40 -0.30 6.94 5.22
CA ALA A 40 -1.35 7.48 4.37
C ALA A 40 -2.53 6.52 4.23
N ASP A 41 -3.67 7.07 3.82
CA ASP A 41 -4.87 6.32 3.48
C ASP A 41 -4.66 5.40 2.28
N LYS A 42 -5.61 4.49 2.08
CA LYS A 42 -5.62 3.60 0.91
C LYS A 42 -5.74 4.42 -0.37
N VAL A 43 -5.03 3.98 -1.40
CA VAL A 43 -4.94 4.70 -2.67
C VAL A 43 -6.00 4.21 -3.64
N GLU A 44 -6.69 5.15 -4.27
CA GLU A 44 -7.59 4.93 -5.41
C GLU A 44 -7.10 5.83 -6.56
N ILE A 45 -6.73 5.23 -7.69
CA ILE A 45 -6.19 5.94 -8.85
C ILE A 45 -6.81 5.45 -10.15
N ILE A 46 -6.83 6.32 -11.15
CA ILE A 46 -7.19 5.95 -12.52
C ILE A 46 -5.91 5.50 -13.22
N LYS A 47 -5.93 4.32 -13.84
CA LYS A 47 -4.80 3.76 -14.59
C LYS A 47 -5.30 2.97 -15.78
N PHE A 48 -4.49 2.92 -16.83
CA PHE A 48 -4.75 2.09 -18.00
C PHE A 48 -4.84 0.61 -17.63
N ASP A 49 -5.91 -0.04 -18.08
CA ASP A 49 -6.16 -1.47 -17.95
C ASP A 49 -5.92 -2.18 -19.29
N PRO A 50 -4.90 -3.06 -19.38
CA PRO A 50 -4.55 -3.72 -20.63
C PRO A 50 -5.61 -4.69 -21.14
N TYR A 51 -6.50 -5.19 -20.28
CA TYR A 51 -7.57 -6.11 -20.68
C TYR A 51 -8.77 -5.40 -21.28
N LEU A 52 -9.09 -4.19 -20.80
CA LEU A 52 -10.11 -3.32 -21.40
C LEU A 52 -9.57 -2.46 -22.55
N GLN A 53 -8.26 -2.22 -22.55
CA GLN A 53 -7.61 -1.22 -23.40
C GLN A 53 -8.12 0.21 -23.18
N GLU A 54 -8.58 0.49 -21.95
CA GLU A 54 -9.14 1.77 -21.52
C GLU A 54 -8.65 2.12 -20.11
N GLU A 55 -8.89 3.35 -19.66
CA GLU A 55 -8.63 3.74 -18.27
C GLU A 55 -9.68 3.14 -17.32
N SER A 56 -9.23 2.55 -16.22
CA SER A 56 -10.11 2.03 -15.17
C SER A 56 -9.64 2.48 -13.79
N VAL A 57 -10.53 2.35 -12.80
CA VAL A 57 -10.23 2.66 -11.41
C VAL A 57 -9.51 1.48 -10.77
N TYR A 58 -8.36 1.76 -10.17
CA TYR A 58 -7.52 0.84 -9.43
C TYR A 58 -7.55 1.18 -7.95
N ARG A 59 -7.65 0.15 -7.11
CA ARG A 59 -7.75 0.28 -5.64
C ARG A 59 -6.77 -0.66 -4.93
N GLU A 60 -6.20 -0.19 -3.82
CA GLU A 60 -5.42 -1.04 -2.88
C GLU A 60 -6.26 -2.07 -2.10
#